data_AF-A0A1X9LQP1-F1
#
_entry.id   AF-A0A1X9LQP1-F1
#
_cell.length_a   1.000
_cell.length_b   1.000
_cell.length_c   1.000
_cell.angle_alpha   90.00
_cell.angle_beta   90.00
_cell.angle_gamma   90.00
#
_symmetry.space_group_name_H-M   'P 1'
#
loop_
_entity.id
_entity.type
_entity.pdbx_description
1 polymer ?
#
loop_
_entity_poly.entity_id
_entity_poly.type
_entity_poly.pdbx_seq_one_letter_code
_entity_poly.pdbx_strand_id
1 'polypeptide(L)'
;MTVISTLISGVAYGVPLFLVASGLTLIYGVIGVLNFAHGSFFVVGALLATSILGTTLPTIPTFIVAVLAGAAAVALLGLVTESTVVRRLYRRDHITMLLATFAILLIVEGAAEAIWGNSPARSASRRYSRAVSPSSVPRSRSTTSCSWSWVHSSPRACTCSSTGAASAAPCERSLRTPSWARPWA
;
A
#
# COMPACT_ATOMS: atom_id res chain seq x y z
N MET A 1 20.18 1.80 -28.69
CA MET A 1 20.80 2.33 -27.46
C MET A 1 19.95 2.13 -26.19
N THR A 2 18.67 1.71 -26.26
CA THR A 2 17.79 1.53 -25.07
C THR A 2 17.81 0.13 -24.46
N VAL A 3 18.18 -0.92 -25.22
CA VAL A 3 18.19 -2.31 -24.70
C VAL A 3 19.22 -2.47 -23.58
N ILE A 4 20.42 -1.92 -23.77
CA ILE A 4 21.50 -2.00 -22.77
C ILE A 4 21.10 -1.29 -21.48
N SER A 5 20.52 -0.08 -21.57
CA SER A 5 20.05 0.64 -20.37
C SER A 5 18.94 -0.10 -19.64
N THR A 6 18.00 -0.74 -20.36
CA THR A 6 16.93 -1.53 -19.74
C THR A 6 17.45 -2.78 -19.05
N LEU A 7 18.44 -3.46 -19.65
CA LEU A 7 19.11 -4.61 -19.02
C LEU A 7 19.83 -4.19 -17.73
N ILE A 8 20.57 -3.07 -17.76
CA ILE A 8 21.26 -2.53 -16.58
C ILE A 8 20.25 -2.16 -15.48
N SER A 9 19.15 -1.50 -15.82
CA SER A 9 18.09 -1.19 -14.86
C SER A 9 17.46 -2.45 -14.27
N GLY A 10 17.18 -3.46 -15.11
CA GLY A 10 16.65 -4.75 -14.65
C GLY A 10 17.56 -5.45 -13.65
N VAL A 11 18.87 -5.49 -13.93
CA VAL A 11 19.87 -6.05 -13.00
C VAL A 11 19.98 -5.19 -11.74
N ALA A 12 19.96 -3.86 -11.85
CA ALA A 12 20.04 -2.97 -10.70
C ALA A 12 18.89 -3.19 -9.70
N TYR A 13 17.67 -3.47 -10.18
CA TYR A 13 16.53 -3.83 -9.32
C TYR A 13 16.54 -5.31 -8.92
N GLY A 14 17.07 -6.21 -9.76
CA GLY A 14 17.10 -7.65 -9.50
C GLY A 14 18.13 -8.08 -8.45
N VAL A 15 19.31 -7.47 -8.43
CA VAL A 15 20.39 -7.77 -7.47
C VAL A 15 19.92 -7.72 -6.00
N PRO A 16 19.27 -6.64 -5.50
CA PRO A 16 18.81 -6.60 -4.12
C PRO A 16 17.73 -7.65 -3.83
N LEU A 17 16.81 -7.92 -4.77
CA LEU A 17 15.78 -8.94 -4.62
C LEU A 17 16.39 -10.34 -4.53
N PHE A 18 17.37 -10.64 -5.38
CA PHE A 18 18.12 -11.90 -5.34
C PHE A 18 18.91 -12.06 -4.04
N LEU A 19 19.56 -11.00 -3.57
CA LEU A 19 20.35 -11.02 -2.34
C LEU A 19 19.47 -11.25 -1.11
N VAL A 20 18.29 -10.63 -1.05
CA VAL A 20 17.30 -10.85 0.03
C VAL A 20 16.73 -12.27 -0.03
N ALA A 21 16.37 -12.75 -1.22
CA ALA A 21 15.83 -14.10 -1.39
C ALA A 21 16.85 -15.19 -1.00
N SER A 22 18.08 -15.09 -1.50
CA SER A 22 19.16 -16.02 -1.16
C SER A 22 19.54 -15.99 0.32
N GLY A 23 19.47 -14.82 0.97
CA GLY A 23 19.65 -14.68 2.42
C GLY A 23 18.60 -15.45 3.22
N LEU A 24 17.32 -15.33 2.84
CA LEU A 24 16.24 -16.08 3.49
C LEU A 24 16.38 -17.60 3.29
N THR A 25 16.78 -18.04 2.10
CA THR A 25 17.05 -19.46 1.79
C THR A 25 18.20 -20.01 2.62
N LEU A 26 19.31 -19.27 2.75
CA LEU A 26 20.47 -19.71 3.51
C LEU A 26 20.17 -19.80 5.01
N ILE A 27 19.46 -18.82 5.57
CA ILE A 27 19.06 -18.82 6.98
C ILE A 27 18.10 -19.98 7.27
N TYR A 28 17.08 -20.16 6.41
CA TYR A 28 16.15 -21.27 6.54
C TYR A 28 16.84 -22.63 6.38
N GLY A 29 17.80 -22.74 5.46
CA GLY A 29 18.55 -23.98 5.22
C GLY A 29 19.44 -24.41 6.40
N VAL A 30 19.93 -23.47 7.20
CA VAL A 30 20.79 -23.75 8.37
C VAL A 30 19.98 -23.91 9.66
N ILE A 31 18.98 -23.06 9.89
CA ILE A 31 18.26 -22.97 11.18
C ILE A 31 16.91 -23.72 11.14
N GLY A 32 16.39 -24.04 9.95
CA GLY A 32 15.10 -24.73 9.77
C GLY A 32 13.88 -23.85 10.07
N VAL A 33 14.06 -22.54 10.29
CA VAL A 33 12.97 -21.60 10.61
C VAL A 33 13.01 -20.38 9.70
N LEU A 34 11.84 -20.03 9.16
CA LEU A 34 11.67 -18.95 8.20
C LEU A 34 11.39 -17.64 8.95
N ASN A 35 12.27 -16.64 8.78
CA ASN A 35 12.17 -15.35 9.47
C ASN A 35 11.63 -14.27 8.52
N PHE A 36 10.35 -13.91 8.66
CA PHE A 36 9.71 -12.86 7.86
C PHE A 36 10.13 -11.44 8.26
N ALA A 37 10.61 -11.23 9.49
CA ALA A 37 11.04 -9.91 9.96
C ALA A 37 12.25 -9.38 9.16
N HIS A 38 13.01 -10.26 8.52
CA HIS A 38 14.16 -9.90 7.69
C HIS A 38 13.80 -8.88 6.59
N GLY A 39 12.65 -9.06 5.93
CA GLY A 39 12.19 -8.14 4.89
C GLY A 39 11.80 -6.76 5.44
N SER A 40 11.20 -6.71 6.63
CA SER A 40 10.81 -5.45 7.28
C SER A 40 12.01 -4.57 7.62
N PHE A 41 13.10 -5.20 8.08
CA PHE A 41 14.34 -4.49 8.42
C PHE A 41 15.04 -3.93 7.19
N PHE A 42 15.01 -4.64 6.07
CA PHE A 42 15.51 -4.14 4.79
C PHE A 42 14.78 -2.87 4.37
N VAL A 43 13.44 -2.86 4.46
CA VAL A 43 12.61 -1.70 4.10
C VAL A 43 12.92 -0.50 5.00
N VAL A 44 13.03 -0.70 6.32
CA VAL A 44 13.37 0.39 7.26
C VAL A 44 14.74 0.99 6.93
N GLY A 45 15.74 0.16 6.64
CA GLY A 45 17.07 0.65 6.24
C GLY A 45 17.03 1.47 4.95
N ALA A 46 16.28 1.02 3.96
CA ALA A 46 16.09 1.74 2.69
C ALA A 46 15.35 3.07 2.88
N LEU A 47 14.32 3.11 3.73
CA LEU A 47 13.59 4.33 4.05
C LEU A 47 14.46 5.35 4.79
N LEU A 48 15.27 4.89 5.74
CA LEU A 48 16.21 5.75 6.45
C LEU A 48 17.27 6.33 5.50
N ALA A 49 17.88 5.48 4.66
CA ALA A 49 18.87 5.92 3.69
C ALA A 49 18.27 6.96 2.71
N THR A 50 17.07 6.70 2.20
CA THR A 50 16.38 7.64 1.30
C THR A 50 15.96 8.94 2.00
N SER A 51 15.60 8.91 3.28
CA SER A 51 15.35 10.14 4.06
C SER A 51 16.60 10.99 4.25
N ILE A 52 17.75 10.37 4.49
CA ILE A 52 19.03 11.08 4.62
C ILE A 52 19.43 11.69 3.27
N LEU A 53 19.27 10.95 2.17
CA LEU A 53 19.51 11.47 0.83
C LEU A 53 18.52 12.57 0.43
N GLY A 54 17.28 12.52 0.90
CA GLY A 54 16.26 13.53 0.58
C GLY A 54 16.52 14.90 1.23
N THR A 55 17.34 14.96 2.28
CA THR A 55 17.67 16.19 3.01
C THR A 55 19.02 16.79 2.61
N THR A 56 19.87 16.05 1.89
CA THR A 56 21.24 16.45 1.52
C THR A 56 21.45 16.43 0.01
N LEU A 57 22.41 17.19 -0.52
CA LEU A 57 22.73 17.10 -1.95
C LEU A 57 23.27 15.70 -2.29
N PRO A 58 22.78 15.06 -3.37
CA PRO A 58 23.21 13.73 -3.76
C PRO A 58 24.65 13.78 -4.28
N THR A 59 25.59 13.44 -3.41
CA THR A 59 27.02 13.35 -3.69
C THR A 59 27.47 11.94 -3.33
N ILE A 60 28.52 11.43 -3.98
CA ILE A 60 29.08 10.09 -3.65
C ILE A 60 29.35 9.90 -2.14
N PRO A 61 29.96 10.85 -1.40
CA PRO A 61 30.17 10.69 0.04
C PRO A 61 28.87 10.65 0.84
N THR A 62 27.85 11.44 0.48
CA THR A 62 26.57 11.45 1.20
C THR A 62 25.81 10.14 1.00
N PHE A 63 25.94 9.51 -0.18
CA PHE A 63 25.42 8.17 -0.42
C PHE A 63 26.05 7.12 0.51
N ILE A 64 27.38 7.09 0.62
CA ILE A 64 28.07 6.12 1.49
C ILE A 64 27.67 6.32 2.95
N VAL A 65 27.65 7.57 3.41
CA VAL A 65 27.25 7.91 4.78
C VAL A 65 25.81 7.48 5.06
N ALA A 66 24.88 7.70 4.12
CA ALA A 66 23.49 7.31 4.29
C ALA A 66 23.29 5.79 4.31
N VAL A 67 24.04 5.04 3.49
CA VAL A 67 24.02 3.57 3.50
C VAL A 67 24.55 3.05 4.84
N LEU A 68 25.67 3.60 5.33
CA LEU A 68 26.25 3.21 6.62
C LEU A 68 25.34 3.59 7.80
N ALA A 69 24.75 4.78 7.78
CA ALA A 69 23.80 5.22 8.79
C ALA A 69 22.54 4.35 8.81
N GLY A 70 22.01 4.00 7.62
CA GLY A 70 20.90 3.07 7.48
C GLY A 70 21.23 1.68 8.00
N ALA A 71 22.40 1.15 7.65
CA ALA A 71 22.88 -0.14 8.15
C ALA A 71 23.07 -0.14 9.68
N ALA A 72 23.62 0.92 10.25
CA ALA A 72 23.79 1.07 11.70
C ALA A 72 22.45 1.14 12.43
N ALA A 73 21.48 1.89 11.89
CA ALA A 73 20.13 1.97 12.45
C ALA A 73 19.40 0.62 12.41
N VAL A 74 19.52 -0.13 11.31
CA VAL A 74 18.95 -1.48 11.20
C VAL A 74 19.66 -2.46 12.14
N ALA A 75 20.98 -2.37 12.30
CA ALA A 75 21.72 -3.20 13.26
C ALA A 75 21.24 -2.97 14.71
N LEU A 76 21.02 -1.71 15.09
CA LEU A 76 20.42 -1.33 16.36
C LEU A 76 19.01 -1.91 16.52
N LEU A 77 18.18 -1.79 15.49
CA LEU A 77 16.81 -2.31 15.51
C LEU A 77 16.78 -3.85 15.60
N GLY A 78 17.73 -4.51 14.94
CA GLY A 78 17.99 -5.94 15.06
C GLY A 78 18.37 -6.35 16.48
N LEU A 79 19.31 -5.66 17.12
CA LEU A 79 19.71 -5.88 18.51
C LEU A 79 18.54 -5.72 19.50
N VAL A 80 17.74 -4.68 19.31
CA VAL A 80 16.52 -4.46 20.12
C VAL A 80 15.55 -5.62 19.93
N THR A 81 15.33 -6.07 18.69
CA THR A 81 14.41 -7.19 18.41
C THR A 81 14.93 -8.51 18.95
N GLU A 82 16.23 -8.77 18.83
CA GLU A 82 16.86 -10.00 19.30
C GLU A 82 16.75 -10.12 20.83
N SER A 83 17.07 -9.04 21.54
CA SER A 83 17.01 -9.01 23.00
C SER A 83 15.59 -9.12 23.57
N THR A 84 14.60 -8.50 22.90
CA THR A 84 13.21 -8.48 23.38
C THR A 84 12.41 -9.72 23.00
N VAL A 85 12.51 -10.17 21.74
CA VAL A 85 11.66 -11.24 21.21
C VAL A 85 12.40 -12.56 21.08
N VAL A 86 13.55 -12.57 20.42
CA VAL A 86 14.25 -13.81 20.03
C VAL A 86 14.76 -14.56 21.25
N ARG A 87 15.39 -13.88 22.22
CA ARG A 87 15.81 -14.51 23.48
C ARG A 87 14.65 -15.12 24.26
N ARG A 88 13.44 -14.59 24.15
CA ARG A 88 12.28 -15.05 24.93
C ARG A 88 11.56 -16.22 24.28
N LEU A 89 11.73 -16.41 22.96
CA LEU A 89 11.00 -17.42 22.18
C LEU A 89 11.82 -18.66 21.81
N TYR A 90 13.14 -18.66 21.99
CA TYR A 90 14.01 -19.79 21.63
C TYR A 90 13.68 -21.12 22.35
N ARG A 91 12.86 -21.08 23.42
CA ARG A 91 12.41 -22.24 24.19
C ARG A 91 11.06 -22.83 23.73
N ARG A 92 10.45 -22.34 22.64
CA ARG A 92 9.10 -22.72 22.19
C ARG A 92 9.12 -23.35 20.79
N ASP A 93 8.03 -24.05 20.45
CA ASP A 93 7.87 -24.82 19.20
C ASP A 93 8.06 -23.98 17.93
N HIS A 94 8.47 -24.63 16.82
CA HIS A 94 8.81 -23.98 15.55
C HIS A 94 7.71 -23.03 15.00
N ILE A 95 6.43 -23.38 15.20
CA ILE A 95 5.28 -22.58 14.75
C ILE A 95 5.19 -21.25 15.51
N THR A 96 5.58 -21.25 16.80
CA THR A 96 5.55 -20.05 17.64
C THR A 96 6.57 -19.00 17.14
N MET A 97 7.71 -19.46 16.62
CA MET A 97 8.73 -18.57 16.04
C MET A 97 8.25 -17.92 14.73
N LEU A 98 7.52 -18.68 13.91
CA LEU A 98 6.93 -18.19 12.66
C LEU A 98 5.87 -17.11 12.93
N LEU A 99 4.97 -17.36 13.88
CA LEU A 99 3.93 -16.39 14.28
C LEU A 99 4.54 -15.12 14.89
N ALA A 100 5.61 -15.25 15.68
CA ALA A 100 6.27 -14.10 16.29
C ALA A 100 7.04 -13.24 15.29
N THR A 101 7.73 -13.84 14.32
CA THR A 101 8.40 -13.07 13.27
C THR A 101 7.39 -12.36 12.37
N PHE A 102 6.21 -12.96 12.13
CA PHE A 102 5.09 -12.30 11.47
C PHE A 102 4.53 -11.13 12.30
N ALA A 103 4.38 -11.30 13.62
CA ALA A 103 3.97 -10.21 14.49
C ALA A 103 4.97 -9.04 14.49
N ILE A 104 6.28 -9.33 14.53
CA ILE A 104 7.33 -8.31 14.42
C ILE A 104 7.23 -7.58 13.08
N LEU A 105 7.12 -8.32 11.98
CA LEU A 105 6.94 -7.76 10.64
C LEU A 105 5.82 -6.72 10.64
N LEU A 106 4.63 -7.06 11.15
CA LEU A 106 3.47 -6.16 11.19
C LEU A 106 3.70 -4.93 12.09
N ILE A 107 4.36 -5.09 13.24
CA ILE A 107 4.67 -3.97 14.14
C ILE A 107 5.65 -3.00 13.48
N VAL A 108 6.70 -3.53 12.86
CA VAL A 108 7.74 -2.74 12.19
C VAL A 108 7.18 -2.05 10.95
N GLU A 109 6.40 -2.76 10.14
CA GLU A 109 5.72 -2.19 8.97
C GLU A 109 4.74 -1.09 9.38
N GLY A 110 3.90 -1.32 10.40
CA GLY A 110 3.00 -0.31 10.93
C GLY A 110 3.74 0.91 11.52
N ALA A 111 4.89 0.70 12.17
CA ALA A 111 5.73 1.79 12.67
C ALA A 111 6.37 2.58 11.52
N ALA A 112 6.89 1.89 10.50
CA ALA A 112 7.46 2.52 9.31
C ALA A 112 6.40 3.34 8.56
N GLU A 113 5.19 2.79 8.39
CA GLU A 113 4.06 3.52 7.83
C GLU A 113 3.60 4.68 8.72
N ALA A 114 3.76 4.62 10.03
CA ALA A 114 3.41 5.75 10.90
C ALA A 114 4.40 6.91 10.75
N ILE A 115 5.68 6.62 10.60
CA ILE A 115 6.77 7.62 10.53
C ILE A 115 6.89 8.21 9.13
N TRP A 116 6.86 7.38 8.08
CA TRP A 116 7.03 7.79 6.67
C TRP A 116 5.71 7.93 5.91
N GLY A 117 4.57 7.64 6.55
CA GLY A 117 3.29 7.37 5.91
C GLY A 117 2.70 8.41 4.98
N ASN A 118 2.90 8.19 3.68
CA ASN A 118 2.06 8.73 2.60
C ASN A 118 0.95 7.72 2.20
N SER A 119 0.14 7.25 3.17
CA SER A 119 -0.81 6.15 2.93
C SER A 119 -1.91 6.52 1.90
N PRO A 120 -2.07 5.78 0.79
CA PRO A 120 -3.17 5.99 -0.15
C PRO A 120 -4.53 5.61 0.45
N ALA A 121 -4.59 4.73 1.46
CA ALA A 121 -5.84 4.42 2.16
C ALA A 121 -6.42 5.65 2.89
N ARG A 122 -5.57 6.52 3.46
CA ARG A 122 -5.97 7.82 4.04
C ARG A 122 -6.35 8.84 2.97
N SER A 123 -5.74 8.78 1.78
CA SER A 123 -6.07 9.69 0.68
C SER A 123 -7.34 9.26 -0.07
N ALA A 124 -7.60 7.96 -0.20
CA ALA A 124 -8.81 7.36 -0.78
C ALA A 124 -10.03 7.56 0.13
N SER A 125 -9.89 7.35 1.45
CA SER A 125 -10.97 7.66 2.40
C SER A 125 -11.28 9.16 2.44
N ARG A 126 -10.27 10.05 2.49
CA ARG A 126 -10.50 11.52 2.36
C ARG A 126 -11.17 11.90 1.04
N ARG A 127 -10.77 11.28 -0.07
CA ARG A 127 -11.33 11.56 -1.40
C ARG A 127 -12.78 11.06 -1.49
N TYR A 128 -13.10 9.89 -0.93
CA TYR A 128 -14.47 9.40 -0.80
C TYR A 128 -15.31 10.31 0.10
N SER A 129 -14.81 10.73 1.27
CA SER A 129 -15.51 11.66 2.16
C SER A 129 -15.75 13.04 1.52
N ARG A 130 -14.84 13.53 0.68
CA ARG A 130 -15.06 14.75 -0.12
C ARG A 130 -16.05 14.55 -1.26
N ALA A 131 -16.04 13.38 -1.91
CA ALA A 131 -17.01 13.04 -2.95
C ALA A 131 -18.43 12.82 -2.39
N VAL A 132 -18.54 12.41 -1.12
CA VAL A 132 -19.79 12.20 -0.38
C VAL A 132 -20.02 13.35 0.62
N SER A 133 -19.51 14.55 0.34
CA SER A 133 -19.84 15.73 1.15
C SER A 133 -21.24 16.25 0.76
N PRO A 134 -22.18 16.47 1.72
CA PRO A 134 -23.57 16.85 1.43
C PRO A 134 -23.74 18.16 0.67
N SER A 135 -22.70 18.98 0.59
CA SER A 135 -22.71 20.29 -0.07
C SER A 135 -22.77 20.23 -1.60
N SER A 136 -22.52 19.06 -2.21
CA SER A 136 -22.69 18.86 -3.66
C SER A 136 -24.07 18.30 -4.04
N VAL A 137 -24.95 18.05 -3.07
CA VAL A 137 -26.35 17.69 -3.36
C VAL A 137 -27.10 18.97 -3.67
N PRO A 138 -27.59 19.17 -4.91
CA PRO A 138 -28.46 20.29 -5.22
C PRO A 138 -29.72 20.13 -4.37
N ARG A 139 -30.02 21.11 -3.52
CA ARG A 139 -31.27 21.13 -2.74
C ARG A 139 -32.42 21.52 -3.66
N SER A 140 -32.76 20.66 -4.63
CA SER A 140 -33.96 20.84 -5.45
C SER A 140 -35.18 20.47 -4.62
N ARG A 141 -36.12 21.41 -4.51
CA ARG A 141 -37.36 21.33 -3.73
C ARG A 141 -38.40 20.33 -4.26
N SER A 142 -37.98 19.39 -5.10
CA SER A 142 -38.81 18.32 -5.67
C SER A 142 -38.22 16.98 -5.25
N THR A 143 -38.89 16.29 -4.35
CA THR A 143 -38.58 14.93 -3.92
C THR A 143 -38.84 13.99 -5.09
N THR A 144 -37.89 13.84 -6.01
CA THR A 144 -37.96 12.80 -7.04
C THR A 144 -37.53 11.48 -6.39
N SER A 145 -38.51 10.70 -5.93
CA SER A 145 -38.27 9.33 -5.50
C SER A 145 -37.84 8.51 -6.71
N CYS A 146 -36.62 7.98 -6.70
CA CYS A 146 -36.18 6.98 -7.67
C CYS A 146 -36.33 5.60 -7.03
N SER A 147 -37.37 4.86 -7.40
CA SER A 147 -37.47 3.44 -7.03
C SER A 147 -36.80 2.59 -8.09
N TRP A 148 -35.83 1.78 -7.70
CA TRP A 148 -35.29 0.73 -8.57
C TRP A 148 -36.35 -0.36 -8.75
N SER A 149 -37.01 -0.42 -9.90
CA SER A 149 -37.84 -1.57 -10.26
C SER A 149 -36.98 -2.60 -11.00
N TRP A 150 -36.76 -3.74 -10.35
CA TRP A 150 -36.09 -4.89 -10.94
C TRP A 150 -37.07 -5.59 -11.89
N VAL A 151 -37.15 -5.13 -13.13
CA VAL A 151 -37.80 -5.89 -14.20
C VAL A 151 -36.72 -6.70 -14.91
N HIS A 152 -36.68 -8.01 -14.62
CA HIS A 152 -35.82 -9.02 -15.26
C HIS A 152 -34.31 -8.77 -15.18
N SER A 153 -33.70 -9.19 -14.06
CA SER A 153 -32.27 -9.54 -13.86
C SER A 153 -31.19 -8.62 -14.46
N SER A 154 -31.53 -7.41 -14.89
CA SER A 154 -30.63 -6.44 -15.53
C SER A 154 -31.09 -5.01 -15.21
N PRO A 155 -30.25 -4.18 -14.54
CA PRO A 155 -30.66 -2.84 -14.13
C PRO A 155 -30.48 -1.86 -15.30
N ARG A 156 -31.55 -1.54 -16.04
CA ARG A 156 -31.45 -0.57 -17.16
C ARG A 156 -32.48 0.56 -17.18
N ALA A 157 -33.39 0.70 -16.22
CA ALA A 157 -34.30 1.84 -16.22
C ALA A 157 -34.54 2.40 -14.81
N CYS A 158 -34.11 3.64 -14.58
CA CYS A 158 -34.61 4.46 -13.48
C CYS A 158 -35.90 5.15 -13.94
N THR A 159 -37.03 4.82 -13.34
CA THR A 159 -38.26 5.61 -13.51
C THR A 159 -38.28 6.74 -12.47
N CYS A 160 -38.33 7.99 -12.93
CA CYS A 160 -38.57 9.14 -12.06
C CYS A 160 -40.06 9.47 -12.09
N SER A 161 -40.76 9.43 -10.96
CA SER A 161 -42.11 9.97 -10.84
C SER A 161 -42.05 11.38 -10.24
N SER A 162 -42.47 12.39 -11.00
CA SER A 162 -42.68 13.74 -10.50
C SER A 162 -44.16 13.93 -10.17
N THR A 163 -44.47 14.17 -8.89
CA THR A 163 -45.79 14.62 -8.47
C THR A 163 -45.95 16.09 -8.87
N GLY A 164 -46.58 16.34 -10.01
CA GLY A 164 -47.02 17.68 -10.42
C GLY A 164 -46.35 18.21 -11.70
N ALA A 165 -47.20 18.65 -12.61
CA ALA A 165 -46.94 19.27 -13.91
C ALA A 165 -46.47 18.35 -15.05
N ALA A 166 -47.39 18.18 -16.02
CA ALA A 166 -47.19 17.50 -17.27
C ALA A 166 -46.20 18.26 -18.18
N SER A 167 -45.04 17.67 -18.43
CA SER A 167 -44.27 17.92 -19.65
C SER A 167 -43.41 16.69 -19.94
N ALA A 168 -43.78 15.93 -20.97
CA ALA A 168 -43.01 14.83 -21.49
C ALA A 168 -41.73 15.38 -22.16
N ALA A 169 -40.62 15.40 -21.43
CA ALA A 169 -39.29 15.57 -21.99
C ALA A 169 -38.58 14.21 -22.00
N PRO A 170 -38.00 13.77 -23.13
CA PRO A 170 -37.13 12.60 -23.16
C PRO A 170 -35.96 12.81 -22.20
N CYS A 171 -35.73 11.86 -21.29
CA CYS A 171 -34.63 11.89 -20.35
C CYS A 171 -33.32 11.53 -21.10
N GLU A 172 -32.85 12.46 -21.91
CA GLU A 172 -31.63 12.31 -22.69
C GLU A 172 -30.51 13.18 -22.10
N ARG A 173 -29.38 12.51 -21.81
CA ARG A 173 -28.03 13.12 -21.77
C ARG A 173 -27.59 13.83 -20.48
N SER A 174 -27.42 13.07 -19.40
CA SER A 174 -26.40 13.41 -18.38
C SER A 174 -25.74 12.22 -17.67
N LEU A 175 -25.96 10.98 -18.12
CA LEU A 175 -25.14 9.84 -17.69
C LEU A 175 -23.81 9.86 -18.46
N ARG A 176 -22.88 10.72 -18.02
CA ARG A 176 -21.46 10.36 -18.13
C ARG A 176 -21.31 9.09 -17.29
N THR A 177 -21.28 7.94 -17.94
CA THR A 177 -20.88 6.70 -17.28
C THR A 177 -19.51 6.97 -16.63
N PRO A 178 -19.35 6.72 -15.33
CA PRO A 178 -18.04 6.79 -14.72
C PRO A 178 -17.10 5.87 -15.50
N SER A 179 -15.87 6.32 -15.76
CA SER A 179 -14.89 5.57 -16.56
C SER A 179 -14.57 4.17 -16.00
N TRP A 180 -14.88 3.90 -14.73
CA TRP A 180 -14.74 2.59 -14.10
C TRP A 180 -15.80 1.56 -14.51
N ALA A 181 -16.86 1.97 -15.21
CA ALA A 181 -17.94 1.09 -15.67
C ALA A 181 -17.74 0.55 -17.10
N ARG A 182 -16.56 0.75 -17.71
CA ARG A 182 -16.20 0.09 -18.97
C ARG A 182 -15.62 -1.30 -18.66
N PRO A 183 -16.29 -2.40 -19.05
CA PRO A 183 -15.66 -3.71 -18.98
C PRO A 183 -14.44 -3.71 -19.90
N TRP A 184 -13.33 -4.20 -19.35
CA TRP A 184 -12.03 -4.40 -19.97
C TRP A 184 -12.21 -5.06 -21.34
N ALA A 185 -11.91 -4.30 -22.40
CA ALA A 185 -11.73 -4.80 -23.76
C ALA A 185 -10.28 -5.22 -23.95
#